data_AF-A0A976EGA9-F1
#
_entry.id   AF-A0A976EGA9-F1
#
_cell.length_a   1.000
_cell.length_b   1.000
_cell.length_c   1.000
_cell.angle_alpha   90.00
_cell.angle_beta   90.00
_cell.angle_gamma   90.00
#
_symmetry.space_group_name_H-M   'P 1'
#
loop_
_entity.id
_entity.type
_entity.pdbx_description
1 polymer ?
#
loop_
_entity_poly.entity_id
_entity_poly.type
_entity_poly.pdbx_seq_one_letter_code
_entity_poly.pdbx_strand_id
1 'polypeptide(L)'
;MTIETIHADEMNDLAGRIEGLSWAVLHITAALEIKELIDGPHLSKMWRQALSKGNEQSLMRQSARDYLAKLADLLDEAREYRQSLAKTD
;
A
#
# COMPACT_ATOMS: atom_id res chain seq x y z
N MET A 1 -35.02 -5.26 -1.48
CA MET A 1 -33.60 -5.11 -1.14
C MET A 1 -33.39 -5.82 0.18
N THR A 2 -32.71 -6.97 0.16
CA THR A 2 -32.48 -7.83 1.32
C THR A 2 -31.28 -7.34 2.12
N ILE A 3 -31.26 -7.63 3.42
CA ILE A 3 -30.19 -7.20 4.35
C ILE A 3 -28.80 -7.67 3.89
N GLU A 4 -28.70 -8.83 3.23
CA GLU A 4 -27.46 -9.33 2.63
C GLU A 4 -26.89 -8.41 1.54
N THR A 5 -27.75 -7.75 0.75
CA THR A 5 -27.31 -6.83 -0.31
C THR A 5 -26.75 -5.54 0.29
N ILE A 6 -27.35 -5.05 1.38
CA ILE A 6 -26.91 -3.82 2.07
C ILE A 6 -25.52 -4.00 2.68
N HIS A 7 -25.24 -5.15 3.30
CA HIS A 7 -23.92 -5.44 3.85
C HIS A 7 -22.84 -5.60 2.78
N ALA A 8 -23.18 -6.17 1.62
CA ALA A 8 -22.23 -6.27 0.51
C ALA A 8 -21.85 -4.89 -0.04
N ASP A 9 -22.82 -3.98 -0.17
CA ASP A 9 -22.59 -2.62 -0.67
C ASP A 9 -21.73 -1.79 0.30
N GLU A 10 -22.00 -1.87 1.61
CA GLU A 10 -21.20 -1.21 2.64
C GLU A 10 -19.75 -1.72 2.69
N MET A 11 -19.56 -3.04 2.53
CA MET A 11 -18.23 -3.65 2.46
C MET A 11 -17.46 -3.20 1.20
N ASN A 12 -18.16 -3.08 0.07
CA ASN A 12 -17.56 -2.62 -1.18
C ASN A 12 -17.17 -1.13 -1.13
N ASP A 13 -17.99 -0.28 -0.52
CA ASP A 13 -17.65 1.14 -0.29
C ASP A 13 -16.40 1.28 0.61
N LEU A 14 -16.35 0.51 1.70
CA LEU A 14 -15.19 0.50 2.57
C LEU A 14 -13.92 0.03 1.84
N ALA A 15 -14.02 -1.02 1.02
CA ALA A 15 -12.91 -1.49 0.20
C ALA A 15 -12.42 -0.41 -0.77
N GLY A 16 -13.34 0.27 -1.46
CA GLY A 16 -13.01 1.36 -2.38
C GLY A 16 -12.31 2.53 -1.69
N ARG A 17 -12.75 2.91 -0.47
CA ARG A 17 -12.11 3.97 0.33
C ARG A 17 -10.70 3.58 0.78
N ILE A 18 -10.49 2.33 1.20
CA ILE A 18 -9.17 1.82 1.58
C ILE A 18 -8.24 1.79 0.36
N GLU A 19 -8.72 1.34 -0.79
CA GLU A 19 -7.96 1.34 -2.03
C GLU A 19 -7.57 2.76 -2.46
N GLY A 20 -8.52 3.70 -2.46
CA GLY A 20 -8.25 5.10 -2.78
C GLY A 20 -7.21 5.76 -1.87
N LEU A 21 -7.30 5.53 -0.55
CA LEU A 21 -6.30 6.00 0.41
C LEU A 21 -4.92 5.42 0.13
N SER A 22 -4.87 4.14 -0.25
CA SER A 22 -3.62 3.45 -0.53
C SER A 22 -2.91 3.97 -1.77
N TRP A 23 -3.67 4.22 -2.85
CA TRP A 23 -3.16 4.91 -4.03
C TRP A 23 -2.65 6.31 -3.71
N ALA A 24 -3.39 7.09 -2.92
CA ALA A 24 -2.96 8.42 -2.51
C ALA A 24 -1.62 8.37 -1.75
N VAL A 25 -1.47 7.43 -0.80
CA VAL A 25 -0.22 7.24 -0.05
C VAL A 25 0.93 6.85 -0.97
N LEU A 26 0.72 5.93 -1.93
CA LEU A 26 1.73 5.55 -2.92
C LEU A 26 2.18 6.74 -3.77
N HIS A 27 1.22 7.52 -4.31
CA HIS A 27 1.54 8.68 -5.14
C HIS A 27 2.32 9.75 -4.36
N ILE A 28 1.92 10.04 -3.12
CA ILE A 28 2.64 10.98 -2.26
C ILE A 28 4.06 10.47 -1.98
N THR A 29 4.19 9.20 -1.63
CA THR A 29 5.48 8.58 -1.31
C THR A 29 6.43 8.63 -2.51
N ALA A 30 5.96 8.19 -3.68
CA ALA A 30 6.75 8.22 -4.91
C ALA A 30 7.16 9.65 -5.29
N ALA A 31 6.25 10.63 -5.15
CA ALA A 31 6.57 12.03 -5.45
C ALA A 31 7.63 12.61 -4.49
N LEU A 32 7.57 12.25 -3.21
CA LEU A 32 8.57 12.66 -2.22
C LEU A 32 9.93 11.99 -2.46
N GLU A 33 9.94 10.71 -2.83
CA GLU A 33 11.16 9.97 -3.15
C GLU A 33 11.85 10.55 -4.40
N ILE A 34 11.09 10.85 -5.46
CA ILE A 34 11.62 11.48 -6.69
C ILE A 34 12.24 12.85 -6.39
N LYS A 35 11.72 13.58 -5.39
CA LYS A 35 12.29 14.85 -4.93
C LYS A 35 13.44 14.68 -3.93
N GLU A 36 13.87 13.44 -3.67
CA GLU A 36 14.93 13.09 -2.71
C GLU A 36 14.64 13.56 -1.28
N LEU A 37 13.36 13.74 -0.92
CA LEU A 37 12.95 14.22 0.42
C LEU A 37 12.79 13.08 1.43
N ILE A 38 12.70 11.84 0.95
CA ILE A 38 12.59 10.64 1.77
C ILE A 38 13.47 9.53 1.21
N ASP A 39 13.90 8.61 2.07
CA ASP A 39 14.48 7.33 1.67
C ASP A 39 13.35 6.33 1.41
N GLY A 40 12.93 6.25 0.15
CA GLY A 40 11.88 5.33 -0.31
C GLY A 40 12.19 3.86 -0.03
N PRO A 41 13.38 3.33 -0.37
CA PRO A 41 13.78 1.96 -0.01
C PRO A 41 13.69 1.65 1.49
N HIS A 42 14.11 2.59 2.35
CA HIS A 42 13.97 2.43 3.80
C HIS A 42 12.50 2.39 4.23
N LEU A 43 11.65 3.25 3.67
CA LEU A 43 10.22 3.26 3.96
C LEU A 43 9.54 1.95 3.54
N SER A 44 9.80 1.44 2.33
CA SER A 44 9.32 0.12 1.87
C SER A 44 9.71 -0.98 2.88
N LYS A 45 10.96 -0.96 3.36
CA LYS A 45 11.45 -1.90 4.38
C LYS A 45 10.71 -1.73 5.71
N MET A 46 10.46 -0.50 6.16
CA MET A 46 9.71 -0.23 7.38
C MET A 46 8.27 -0.76 7.30
N TRP A 47 7.59 -0.60 6.16
CA TRP A 47 6.25 -1.16 5.95
C TRP A 47 6.25 -2.68 6.05
N ARG A 48 7.23 -3.35 5.45
CA ARG A 48 7.43 -4.81 5.61
C ARG A 48 7.82 -5.23 7.03
N GLN A 49 8.43 -4.35 7.81
CA GLN A 49 8.86 -4.65 9.19
C GLN A 49 7.81 -4.33 10.25
N ALA A 50 6.90 -3.37 9.99
CA ALA A 50 5.73 -3.10 10.82
C ALA A 50 4.89 -4.37 11.06
N LEU A 51 5.03 -5.36 10.18
CA LEU A 51 4.42 -6.69 10.22
C LEU A 51 4.89 -7.54 11.42
N SER A 52 6.12 -7.34 11.93
CA SER A 52 6.77 -8.29 12.86
C SER A 52 6.50 -8.05 14.36
N LYS A 53 5.88 -6.92 14.75
CA LYS A 53 5.84 -6.48 16.17
C LYS A 53 4.50 -6.59 16.89
N GLY A 54 3.50 -7.32 16.38
CA GLY A 54 2.17 -7.40 17.01
C GLY A 54 1.64 -8.81 17.19
N ASN A 55 1.10 -9.13 18.37
CA ASN A 55 0.39 -10.39 18.64
C ASN A 55 -0.71 -10.65 17.58
N GLU A 56 -0.60 -11.82 16.95
CA GLU A 56 -1.31 -12.35 15.77
C GLU A 56 -2.86 -12.47 15.86
N GLN A 57 -3.49 -12.00 16.93
CA GLN A 57 -4.82 -12.51 17.30
C GLN A 57 -6.04 -11.86 16.59
N SER A 58 -5.85 -11.04 15.55
CA SER A 58 -7.00 -10.40 14.85
C SER A 58 -6.85 -10.45 13.34
N LEU A 59 -7.85 -11.04 12.66
CA LEU A 59 -7.95 -11.12 11.20
C LEU A 59 -7.84 -9.74 10.52
N MET A 60 -8.40 -8.69 11.12
CA MET A 60 -8.27 -7.31 10.60
C MET A 60 -6.80 -6.83 10.59
N ARG A 61 -6.00 -7.24 11.57
CA ARG A 61 -4.57 -6.90 11.61
C ARG A 61 -3.78 -7.67 10.55
N GLN A 62 -4.24 -8.86 10.16
CA GLN A 62 -3.62 -9.63 9.08
C GLN A 62 -3.92 -9.01 7.70
N SER A 63 -5.16 -8.62 7.42
CA SER A 63 -5.48 -7.93 6.16
C SER A 63 -4.74 -6.60 6.02
N ALA A 64 -4.60 -5.82 7.09
CA ALA A 64 -3.81 -4.59 7.07
C ALA A 64 -2.31 -4.86 6.80
N ARG A 65 -1.77 -5.96 7.32
CA ARG A 65 -0.40 -6.41 7.09
C ARG A 65 -0.17 -6.78 5.63
N ASP A 66 -1.03 -7.63 5.08
CA ASP A 66 -0.94 -8.07 3.69
C ASP A 66 -1.01 -6.88 2.72
N TYR A 67 -1.87 -5.92 3.04
CA TYR A 67 -2.01 -4.72 2.22
C TYR A 67 -0.77 -3.80 2.30
N LEU A 68 -0.17 -3.63 3.48
CA LEU A 68 1.09 -2.88 3.61
C LEU A 68 2.25 -3.53 2.83
N ALA A 69 2.32 -4.86 2.81
CA ALA A 69 3.30 -5.59 1.99
C ALA A 69 3.07 -5.31 0.50
N LYS A 70 1.83 -5.40 0.03
CA LYS A 70 1.45 -5.08 -1.35
C LYS A 70 1.82 -3.65 -1.76
N LEU A 71 1.65 -2.67 -0.87
CA LEU A 71 2.06 -1.28 -1.15
C LEU A 71 3.58 -1.14 -1.26
N ALA A 72 4.35 -1.84 -0.44
CA ALA A 72 5.80 -1.84 -0.57
C ALA A 72 6.25 -2.41 -1.93
N ASP A 73 5.59 -3.48 -2.38
CA ASP A 73 5.89 -4.12 -3.67
C ASP A 73 5.55 -3.19 -4.85
N LEU A 74 4.37 -2.56 -4.85
CA LEU A 74 3.99 -1.58 -5.88
C LEU A 74 4.94 -0.38 -5.95
N LEU A 75 5.46 0.08 -4.80
CA LEU A 75 6.43 1.18 -4.77
C LEU A 75 7.77 0.74 -5.36
N ASP A 76 8.20 -0.50 -5.10
CA ASP A 76 9.42 -1.06 -5.64
C ASP A 76 9.30 -1.28 -7.16
N GLU A 77 8.18 -1.82 -7.66
CA GLU A 77 7.88 -1.92 -9.10
C GLU A 77 7.90 -0.55 -9.80
N ALA A 78 7.27 0.46 -9.20
CA ALA A 78 7.28 1.82 -9.75
C ALA A 78 8.70 2.39 -9.83
N ARG A 79 9.58 2.05 -8.88
CA ARG A 79 10.98 2.46 -8.87
C ARG A 79 11.77 1.75 -9.96
N GLU A 80 11.62 0.43 -10.08
CA GLU A 80 12.26 -0.38 -11.12
C GLU A 80 11.88 0.11 -12.52
N TYR A 81 10.61 0.44 -12.73
CA TYR A 81 10.13 1.02 -13.99
C TYR A 81 10.79 2.37 -14.29
N ARG A 82 10.90 3.29 -13.32
CA ARG A 82 11.60 4.58 -13.54
C ARG A 82 13.08 4.37 -13.86
N GLN A 83 13.74 3.43 -13.18
CA GLN A 83 15.15 3.11 -13.41
C GLN A 83 15.39 2.46 -14.77
N SER A 84 14.45 1.66 -15.29
CA SER A 84 14.58 1.06 -16.62
C SER A 84 14.46 2.11 -17.73
N LEU A 85 13.57 3.09 -17.56
CA LEU A 85 13.47 4.24 -18.47
C LEU A 85 14.78 5.04 -18.52
N ALA A 86 15.39 5.32 -17.36
CA ALA A 86 16.64 6.08 -17.27
C ALA A 86 17.88 5.36 -17.85
N LYS A 87 17.80 4.05 -18.13
CA LYS A 87 18.90 3.26 -18.73
C LYS A 87 18.84 3.18 -20.25
N THR A 88 17.78 3.70 -20.87
CA THR A 88 17.54 3.61 -22.31
C THR A 88 17.96 4.90 -23.05
N ASP A 89 18.42 5.92 -22.30
CA ASP A 89 19.06 7.15 -22.77
C ASP A 89 20.59 7.08 -22.58
#